data_AF-A0A944JIU2-F1
#
_entry.id   AF-A0A944JIU2-F1
#
_cell.length_a   1.000
_cell.length_b   1.000
_cell.length_c   1.000
_cell.angle_alpha   90.00
_cell.angle_beta   90.00
_cell.angle_gamma   90.00
#
_symmetry.space_group_name_H-M   'P 1'
#
loop_
_entity.id
_entity.type
_entity.pdbx_description
1 polymer ?
#
loop_
_entity_poly.entity_id
_entity_poly.type
_entity_poly.pdbx_seq_one_letter_code
_entity_poly.pdbx_strand_id
1 'polypeptide(L)'
;MEVKRHLDWFAEKEPDGLLFVGEKGAPFRRTTFGRKWAKARAKAGLPKDFRFYDLRHTGHTLSTQSGATLKDTMVRAGRSSEKAAMIYQYSDDERQQEVAGGIVSTVSTVPTKWT
;
A
#
# COMPACT_ATOMS: atom_id res chain seq x y z
N MET A 1 -12.34 5.34 -1.27
CA MET A 1 -13.45 4.38 -1.07
C MET A 1 -12.96 3.10 -0.37
N GLU A 2 -11.83 2.51 -0.76
CA GLU A 2 -11.41 1.21 -0.20
C GLU A 2 -11.01 1.24 1.28
N VAL A 3 -10.35 2.30 1.75
CA VAL A 3 -9.88 2.39 3.15
C VAL A 3 -11.05 2.49 4.13
N LYS A 4 -12.05 3.33 3.87
CA LYS A 4 -13.26 3.45 4.71
C LYS A 4 -13.98 2.10 4.83
N ARG A 5 -14.19 1.41 3.70
CA ARG A 5 -14.78 0.08 3.68
C ARG A 5 -13.99 -0.93 4.49
N HIS A 6 -12.66 -0.86 4.46
CA HIS A 6 -11.80 -1.73 5.27
C HIS A 6 -11.97 -1.46 6.77
N LEU A 7 -12.02 -0.19 7.17
CA LEU A 7 -12.30 0.20 8.57
C LEU A 7 -13.67 -0.32 9.03
N ASP A 8 -14.66 -0.26 8.15
CA ASP A 8 -16.02 -0.68 8.47
C ASP A 8 -16.14 -2.21 8.61
N TRP A 9 -15.39 -2.98 7.82
CA TRP A 9 -15.61 -4.44 7.74
C TRP A 9 -14.55 -5.28 8.44
N PHE A 10 -13.32 -4.80 8.56
CA PHE A 10 -12.17 -5.63 8.94
C PHE A 10 -11.33 -5.08 10.10
N ALA A 11 -11.40 -3.78 10.39
CA ALA A 11 -10.72 -3.20 11.54
C ALA A 11 -11.53 -3.37 12.83
N GLU A 12 -10.82 -3.38 13.97
CA GLU A 12 -11.45 -3.23 15.28
C GLU A 12 -12.13 -1.85 15.41
N LYS A 13 -13.19 -1.79 16.22
CA LYS A 13 -14.05 -0.61 16.36
C LYS A 13 -13.54 0.41 17.37
N GLU A 14 -12.62 -0.02 18.23
CA GLU A 14 -12.03 0.86 19.24
C GLU A 14 -11.07 1.87 18.60
N PRO A 15 -10.92 3.07 19.17
CA PRO A 15 -10.04 4.11 18.64
C PRO A 15 -8.56 3.70 18.50
N ASP A 16 -8.10 2.80 19.36
CA ASP A 16 -6.77 2.19 19.37
C ASP A 16 -6.76 0.75 18.81
N GLY A 17 -7.87 0.36 18.18
CA GLY A 17 -8.06 -0.95 17.60
C GLY A 17 -7.14 -1.25 16.41
N LEU A 18 -6.86 -2.53 16.22
CA LEU A 18 -6.04 -3.01 15.12
C LEU A 18 -6.74 -2.79 13.78
N LEU A 19 -6.05 -2.11 12.86
CA LEU A 19 -6.46 -2.00 11.45
C LEU A 19 -6.42 -3.34 10.72
N PHE A 20 -5.46 -4.19 11.07
CA PHE A 20 -5.30 -5.52 10.47
C PHE A 20 -5.38 -6.59 11.56
N VAL A 21 -6.55 -7.20 11.65
CA VAL A 21 -6.87 -8.19 12.69
C VAL A 21 -6.59 -9.60 12.17
N GLY A 22 -5.79 -10.36 12.92
CA GLY A 22 -5.51 -11.77 12.67
C GLY A 22 -6.66 -12.68 13.13
N GLU A 23 -6.53 -13.99 12.88
CA GLU A 23 -7.58 -15.01 13.07
C GLU A 23 -8.16 -15.12 14.50
N LYS A 24 -7.53 -14.51 15.50
CA LYS A 24 -7.95 -14.56 16.91
C LYS A 24 -8.13 -13.17 17.55
N GLY A 25 -8.43 -12.13 16.76
CA GLY A 25 -8.49 -10.77 17.32
C GLY A 25 -7.13 -10.25 17.77
N ALA A 26 -6.06 -10.76 17.17
CA ALA A 26 -4.68 -10.47 17.55
C ALA A 26 -3.90 -9.93 16.36
N PRO A 27 -2.78 -9.20 16.57
CA PRO A 27 -1.97 -8.70 15.48
C PRO A 27 -1.53 -9.79 14.51
N PHE A 28 -1.43 -9.45 13.22
CA PHE A 28 -0.96 -10.39 12.20
C PHE A 28 0.44 -10.91 12.51
N ARG A 29 0.55 -12.24 12.64
CA ARG A 29 1.86 -12.89 12.67
C ARG A 29 2.40 -13.04 11.24
N ARG A 30 3.69 -12.74 11.07
CA ARG A 30 4.41 -12.82 9.78
C ARG A 30 4.27 -14.18 9.09
N THR A 31 4.31 -15.27 9.86
CA THR A 31 4.22 -16.64 9.35
C THR A 31 2.82 -16.97 8.78
N THR A 32 1.75 -16.58 9.48
CA THR A 32 0.38 -16.75 8.99
C THR A 32 0.11 -15.90 7.76
N PHE A 33 0.63 -14.67 7.74
CA PHE A 33 0.54 -13.79 6.59
C PHE A 33 1.19 -14.40 5.33
N GLY A 34 2.39 -14.95 5.45
CA GLY A 34 3.09 -15.59 4.32
C GLY A 34 2.28 -16.71 3.66
N ARG A 35 1.56 -17.53 4.44
CA ARG A 35 0.68 -18.58 3.92
C ARG A 35 -0.52 -18.02 3.16
N LYS A 36 -1.16 -16.95 3.69
CA LYS A 36 -2.28 -16.28 3.02
C LYS A 36 -1.80 -15.59 1.73
N TRP A 37 -0.63 -14.96 1.76
CA TRP A 37 0.01 -14.37 0.59
C TRP A 37 0.28 -15.40 -0.51
N ALA A 38 0.85 -16.55 -0.18
CA ALA A 38 1.12 -17.61 -1.15
C ALA A 38 -0.16 -18.06 -1.89
N LYS A 39 -1.28 -18.19 -1.16
CA LYS A 39 -2.60 -18.50 -1.74
C LYS A 39 -3.11 -17.37 -2.65
N ALA A 40 -3.04 -16.13 -2.18
CA ALA A 40 -3.49 -14.95 -2.95
C ALA A 40 -2.68 -14.79 -4.25
N ARG A 41 -1.35 -14.95 -4.15
CA ARG A 41 -0.42 -14.90 -5.27
C ARG A 41 -0.71 -15.97 -6.32
N ALA A 42 -0.95 -17.21 -5.89
CA ALA A 42 -1.31 -18.30 -6.78
C ALA A 42 -2.65 -18.03 -7.50
N LYS A 43 -3.66 -17.52 -6.77
CA LYS A 43 -4.95 -17.12 -7.34
C LYS A 43 -4.80 -15.97 -8.35
N ALA A 44 -3.85 -15.07 -8.13
CA ALA A 44 -3.51 -13.99 -9.05
C ALA A 44 -2.55 -14.41 -10.17
N GLY A 45 -2.24 -15.70 -10.35
CA GLY A 45 -1.35 -16.17 -11.42
C GLY A 45 0.09 -15.62 -11.37
N LEU A 46 0.52 -15.10 -10.21
CA LEU A 46 1.82 -14.47 -10.07
C LEU A 46 2.94 -15.51 -9.84
N PRO A 47 4.19 -15.22 -10.28
CA PRO A 47 5.34 -16.11 -10.12
C PRO A 47 5.60 -16.55 -8.67
N LYS A 48 6.20 -17.74 -8.48
CA LYS A 48 6.46 -18.31 -7.13
C LYS A 48 7.54 -17.58 -6.34
N ASP A 49 8.36 -16.80 -7.00
CA ASP A 49 9.39 -15.93 -6.44
C ASP A 49 8.88 -14.51 -6.16
N PHE A 50 7.68 -14.14 -6.63
CA PHE A 50 7.08 -12.85 -6.32
C PHE A 50 6.70 -12.76 -4.83
N ARG A 51 7.39 -11.87 -4.10
CA ARG A 51 7.24 -11.66 -2.66
C ARG A 51 6.31 -10.49 -2.39
N PHE A 52 5.73 -10.47 -1.20
CA PHE A 52 4.86 -9.36 -0.79
C PHE A 52 5.58 -8.01 -0.81
N TYR A 53 6.86 -7.99 -0.47
CA TYR A 53 7.70 -6.78 -0.52
C TYR A 53 7.86 -6.20 -1.93
N ASP A 54 7.74 -7.04 -2.96
CA ASP A 54 7.89 -6.58 -4.34
C ASP A 54 6.71 -5.68 -4.76
N LEU A 55 5.53 -5.79 -4.11
CA LEU A 55 4.43 -4.83 -4.27
C LEU A 55 4.84 -3.41 -3.85
N ARG A 56 5.62 -3.28 -2.77
CA ARG A 56 6.13 -1.98 -2.34
C ARG A 56 7.11 -1.44 -3.38
N HIS A 57 7.94 -2.27 -3.99
CA HIS A 57 8.79 -1.85 -5.10
C HIS A 57 7.99 -1.37 -6.30
N THR A 58 6.99 -2.15 -6.75
CA THR A 58 6.09 -1.74 -7.83
C THR A 58 5.39 -0.43 -7.51
N GLY A 59 4.94 -0.23 -6.27
CA GLY A 59 4.32 1.01 -5.82
C GLY A 59 5.23 2.23 -5.93
N HIS A 60 6.54 2.08 -5.66
CA HIS A 60 7.51 3.18 -5.86
C HIS A 60 7.72 3.47 -7.34
N THR A 61 7.88 2.43 -8.16
CA THR A 61 8.04 2.60 -9.61
C THR A 61 6.84 3.31 -10.22
N LEU A 62 5.62 2.91 -9.84
CA LEU A 62 4.38 3.54 -10.30
C LEU A 62 4.26 4.98 -9.84
N SER A 63 4.67 5.31 -8.60
CA SER A 63 4.76 6.71 -8.15
C SER A 63 5.67 7.54 -9.05
N THR A 64 6.88 7.05 -9.34
CA THR A 64 7.82 7.78 -10.19
C THR A 64 7.26 7.95 -11.60
N GLN A 65 6.60 6.92 -12.15
CA GLN A 65 5.95 7.00 -13.46
C GLN A 65 4.75 7.94 -13.51
N SER A 66 4.03 8.12 -12.40
CA SER A 66 2.93 9.09 -12.28
C SER A 66 3.40 10.51 -12.01
N GLY A 67 4.70 10.81 -12.20
CA GLY A 67 5.27 12.14 -12.04
C GLY A 67 5.57 12.54 -10.60
N ALA A 68 5.73 11.59 -9.67
CA ALA A 68 6.19 11.91 -8.31
C ALA A 68 7.62 12.47 -8.35
N THR A 69 7.85 13.57 -7.63
CA THR A 69 9.18 14.14 -7.46
C THR A 69 10.03 13.29 -6.52
N LEU A 70 11.33 13.58 -6.44
CA LEU A 70 12.22 12.92 -5.47
C LEU A 70 11.73 13.11 -4.03
N LYS A 71 11.22 14.29 -3.69
CA LYS A 71 10.59 14.61 -2.40
C LYS A 71 9.38 13.71 -2.13
N ASP A 72 8.45 13.65 -3.08
CA ASP A 72 7.21 12.86 -2.98
C ASP A 72 7.54 11.37 -2.78
N THR A 73 8.57 10.89 -3.47
CA THR A 73 9.05 9.50 -3.38
C THR A 73 9.66 9.21 -2.01
N MET A 74 10.42 10.14 -1.43
CA MET A 74 11.04 9.96 -0.11
C MET A 74 10.01 9.93 1.02
N VAL A 75 9.03 10.83 0.97
CA VAL A 75 7.90 10.86 1.93
C VAL A 75 7.12 9.55 1.85
N ARG A 76 6.72 9.12 0.65
CA ARG A 76 5.97 7.89 0.44
C ARG A 76 6.75 6.62 0.76
N ALA A 77 8.07 6.66 0.58
CA ALA A 77 8.96 5.56 0.96
C ALA A 77 9.13 5.43 2.48
N GLY A 78 8.75 6.42 3.28
CA GLY A 78 9.03 6.45 4.72
C GLY A 78 10.53 6.47 5.03
N ARG A 79 11.34 7.04 4.12
CA ARG A 79 12.81 7.22 4.27
C ARG A 79 13.17 8.71 4.42
N SER A 80 12.24 9.54 4.86
CA SER A 80 12.52 10.94 5.18
C SER A 80 13.33 11.02 6.47
N SER A 81 14.48 11.72 6.44
CA SER A 81 15.11 12.17 7.68
C SER A 81 14.13 13.06 8.46
N GLU A 82 14.25 13.13 9.79
CA GLU A 82 13.37 13.96 10.63
C GLU A 82 13.32 15.42 10.15
N LYS A 83 14.47 15.95 9.70
CA LYS A 83 14.58 17.28 9.10
C LYS A 83 13.80 17.41 7.79
N ALA A 84 13.84 16.39 6.93
CA ALA A 84 13.06 16.38 5.69
C ALA A 84 11.56 16.23 5.97
N ALA A 85 11.18 15.39 6.94
CA ALA A 85 9.78 15.23 7.36
C ALA A 85 9.19 16.56 7.81
N MET A 86 9.88 17.32 8.68
CA MET A 86 9.42 18.63 9.16
C MET A 86 9.32 19.70 8.05
N ILE A 87 10.22 19.69 7.07
CA ILE A 87 10.16 20.62 5.92
C ILE A 87 8.98 20.28 4.98
N TYR A 88 8.55 19.02 4.96
CA TYR A 88 7.57 18.51 3.99
C TYR A 88 6.18 18.30 4.57
N GLN A 89 6.03 18.29 5.90
CA GLN A 89 4.81 17.95 6.63
C GLN A 89 3.57 18.79 6.28
N TYR A 90 3.74 20.04 5.83
CA TYR A 90 2.63 20.94 5.46
C TYR A 90 2.39 21.06 3.95
N SER A 91 3.30 20.54 3.12
CA SER A 91 3.29 20.73 1.67
C SER A 91 2.91 19.47 0.89
N ASP A 92 2.76 18.32 1.56
CA ASP A 92 2.68 17.01 0.90
C ASP A 92 1.25 16.44 0.79
N ASP A 93 0.29 16.75 1.65
CA ASP A 93 -0.98 15.98 1.68
C ASP A 93 -1.77 16.03 0.37
N GLU A 94 -1.99 17.22 -0.20
CA GLU A 94 -2.67 17.38 -1.49
C GLU A 94 -1.88 16.75 -2.65
N ARG A 95 -0.55 16.88 -2.60
CA ARG A 95 0.38 16.33 -3.60
C ARG A 95 0.45 14.80 -3.53
N GLN A 96 0.43 14.21 -2.34
CA GLN A 96 0.38 12.77 -2.11
C GLN A 96 -0.97 12.19 -2.56
N GLN A 97 -2.06 12.95 -2.42
CA GLN A 97 -3.36 12.57 -2.98
C GLN A 97 -3.34 12.55 -4.51
N GLU A 98 -2.72 13.55 -5.16
CA GLU A 98 -2.55 13.60 -6.62
C GLU A 98 -1.70 12.41 -7.12
N VAL A 99 -0.55 12.16 -6.51
CA VAL A 99 0.32 11.02 -6.84
C VAL A 99 -0.41 9.69 -6.63
N ALA A 100 -1.16 9.54 -5.54
CA ALA A 100 -1.98 8.35 -5.31
C ALA A 100 -3.06 8.18 -6.39
N GLY A 101 -3.72 9.27 -6.80
CA GLY A 101 -4.68 9.28 -7.90
C GLY A 101 -4.06 8.83 -9.24
N GLY A 102 -2.87 9.32 -9.57
CA GLY A 102 -2.12 8.91 -10.77
C GLY A 102 -1.70 7.44 -10.79
N ILE A 103 -1.41 6.86 -9.63
CA ILE A 103 -1.14 5.42 -9.51
C ILE A 103 -2.42 4.61 -9.74
N VAL A 104 -3.54 5.03 -9.13
CA VAL A 104 -4.84 4.36 -9.31
C VAL A 104 -5.26 4.37 -10.77
N SER A 105 -5.12 5.50 -11.48
CA SER A 105 -5.45 5.59 -12.91
C SER A 105 -4.57 4.66 -13.74
N THR A 106 -3.27 4.62 -13.47
CA THR A 106 -2.31 3.73 -14.17
C THR A 106 -2.66 2.25 -13.97
N VAL A 107 -2.97 1.84 -12.74
CA VAL A 107 -3.36 0.46 -12.41
C VAL A 107 -4.70 0.09 -13.04
N SER A 108 -5.65 1.02 -13.10
CA SER A 108 -7.00 0.76 -13.63
C SER A 108 -7.06 0.72 -15.16
N THR A 109 -6.06 1.27 -15.86
CA THR A 109 -6.01 1.35 -17.33
C THR A 109 -5.47 0.07 -17.97
N VAL A 110 -4.80 -0.79 -17.19
CA VAL A 110 -4.39 -2.12 -17.67
C VAL A 110 -5.64 -3.01 -17.69
N PRO A 111 -6.11 -3.49 -18.87
CA PRO A 111 -7.31 -4.31 -18.94
C PRO A 111 -7.05 -5.59 -18.15
N THR A 112 -7.83 -5.78 -17.09
CA THR A 112 -7.93 -7.00 -16.29
C THR A 112 -8.51 -8.12 -17.16
N LYS A 113 -7.68 -8.68 -18.05
CA LYS A 113 -8.00 -9.92 -18.76
C LYS A 113 -7.79 -11.09 -17.80
N TRP A 114 -8.81 -11.38 -17.00
CA TRP A 114 -8.93 -12.65 -16.27
C TRP A 114 -9.96 -13.50 -17.01
N THR A 115 -9.51 -14.24 -18.02
CA THR A 115 -10.16 -15.45 -18.53
C THR A 115 -9.36 -16.65 -18.04
#